data_AF-G9YJY4-F1
#
_entry.id   AF-G9YJY4-F1
#
_cell.length_a   1.000
_cell.length_b   1.000
_cell.length_c   1.000
_cell.angle_alpha   90.00
_cell.angle_beta   90.00
_cell.angle_gamma   90.00
#
_symmetry.space_group_name_H-M   'P 1'
#
loop_
_entity.id
_entity.type
_entity.pdbx_description
1 polymer ?
#
loop_
_entity_poly.entity_id
_entity_poly.type
_entity_poly.pdbx_seq_one_letter_code
_entity_poly.pdbx_strand_id
1 'polypeptide(L)'
;MTEFGKDFIYIHDILRLKWVPEILSAIHNGASTFSKILIDIPFISQTELNRKIKFLVERKLITRGPSGVYSLNPFGKEVLYILLYIQRLNAKYGVTVKP
;
A
#
# COMPACT_ATOMS: atom_id res chain seq x y z
N MET A 1 -24.74 19.07 0.65
CA MET A 1 -24.15 17.71 0.75
C MET A 1 -23.23 17.50 -0.43
N THR A 2 -21.92 17.47 -0.19
CA THR A 2 -20.94 16.73 -1.01
C THR A 2 -19.87 16.27 -0.02
N GLU A 3 -20.17 15.22 0.75
CA GLU A 3 -19.29 14.64 1.78
C GLU A 3 -17.96 14.10 1.24
N PHE A 4 -17.78 14.10 -0.09
CA PHE A 4 -16.58 13.61 -0.76
C PHE A 4 -15.94 14.73 -1.58
N GLY A 5 -15.00 15.44 -0.96
CA GLY A 5 -14.18 16.48 -1.60
C GLY A 5 -12.91 15.92 -2.26
N LYS A 6 -12.01 16.81 -2.66
CA LYS A 6 -10.73 16.46 -3.31
C LYS A 6 -9.88 15.48 -2.49
N ASP A 7 -9.95 15.56 -1.16
CA ASP A 7 -9.21 14.69 -0.24
C ASP A 7 -9.69 13.23 -0.28
N PHE A 8 -10.98 13.01 -0.53
CA PHE A 8 -11.52 11.66 -0.70
C PHE A 8 -10.99 11.01 -1.99
N ILE A 9 -10.93 11.77 -3.08
CA ILE A 9 -10.38 11.31 -4.37
C ILE A 9 -8.92 10.88 -4.21
N TYR A 10 -8.13 11.64 -3.42
CA TYR A 10 -6.74 11.33 -3.14
C TYR A 10 -6.55 9.98 -2.43
N ILE A 11 -7.32 9.72 -1.37
CA ILE A 11 -7.25 8.44 -0.64
C ILE A 11 -7.73 7.31 -1.53
N HIS A 12 -8.85 7.50 -2.22
CA HIS A 12 -9.40 6.53 -3.16
C HIS A 12 -8.39 6.15 -4.25
N ASP A 13 -7.62 7.11 -4.75
CA ASP A 13 -6.55 6.86 -5.72
C ASP A 13 -5.43 5.98 -5.16
N ILE A 14 -5.09 6.10 -3.88
CA ILE A 14 -4.12 5.22 -3.24
C ILE A 14 -4.70 3.80 -3.11
N LEU A 15 -5.96 3.68 -2.68
CA LEU A 15 -6.60 2.40 -2.40
C LEU A 15 -6.73 1.51 -3.64
N ARG A 16 -6.87 2.09 -4.84
CA ARG A 16 -7.02 1.34 -6.10
C ARG A 16 -5.71 0.87 -6.74
N LEU A 17 -4.55 1.27 -6.22
CA LEU A 17 -3.28 0.99 -6.87
C LEU A 17 -2.80 -0.43 -6.58
N LYS A 18 -2.66 -1.22 -7.65
CA LYS A 18 -1.98 -2.51 -7.61
C LYS A 18 -0.62 -2.40 -6.92
N TRP A 19 -0.29 -3.43 -6.14
CA TRP A 19 0.94 -3.59 -5.34
C TRP A 19 1.05 -2.70 -4.11
N VAL A 20 0.26 -1.63 -3.97
CA VAL A 20 0.33 -0.77 -2.78
C VAL A 20 -0.04 -1.55 -1.51
N PRO A 21 -1.15 -2.31 -1.46
CA PRO A 21 -1.48 -3.09 -0.27
C PRO A 21 -0.37 -4.06 0.14
N GLU A 22 0.19 -4.78 -0.83
CA GLU A 22 1.23 -5.77 -0.62
C GLU A 22 2.54 -5.14 -0.15
N ILE A 23 2.95 -4.00 -0.72
CA ILE A 23 4.15 -3.27 -0.31
C ILE A 23 4.01 -2.71 1.10
N LEU A 24 2.87 -2.09 1.43
CA LEU A 24 2.64 -1.57 2.77
C LEU A 24 2.60 -2.71 3.80
N SER A 25 1.97 -3.83 3.47
CA SER A 25 1.91 -5.03 4.31
C SER A 25 3.30 -5.64 4.53
N ALA A 26 4.11 -5.80 3.46
CA ALA A 26 5.47 -6.31 3.57
C ALA A 26 6.34 -5.45 4.50
N ILE A 27 6.32 -4.12 4.33
CA ILE A 27 7.05 -3.19 5.20
C ILE A 27 6.55 -3.28 6.65
N HIS A 28 5.22 -3.36 6.85
CA HIS A 28 4.62 -3.54 8.18
C HIS A 28 5.14 -4.80 8.87
N ASN A 29 5.30 -5.88 8.11
CA ASN A 29 5.75 -7.20 8.58
C ASN A 29 7.29 -7.31 8.69
N GLY A 30 8.04 -6.24 8.42
CA GLY A 30 9.49 -6.18 8.63
C GLY A 30 10.35 -6.29 7.36
N ALA A 31 9.75 -6.37 6.17
CA ALA A 31 10.46 -6.27 4.90
C ALA A 31 10.91 -4.82 4.68
N SER A 32 12.02 -4.47 5.31
CA SER A 32 12.43 -3.07 5.44
C SER A 32 13.44 -2.63 4.38
N THR A 33 13.90 -3.51 3.49
CA THR A 33 14.81 -3.14 2.39
C THR A 33 14.19 -3.46 1.03
N PHE A 34 14.65 -2.81 -0.03
CA PHE A 34 14.14 -3.05 -1.39
C PHE A 34 14.16 -4.54 -1.76
N SER A 35 15.29 -5.21 -1.51
CA SER A 35 15.44 -6.63 -1.83
C SER A 35 14.49 -7.52 -1.02
N LYS A 36 14.26 -7.22 0.26
CA LYS A 36 13.29 -7.97 1.07
C LYS A 36 11.87 -7.78 0.57
N ILE A 37 11.48 -6.54 0.25
CA ILE A 37 10.15 -6.24 -0.29
C ILE A 37 9.94 -6.95 -1.63
N LEU A 38 10.97 -6.98 -2.49
CA LEU A 38 10.92 -7.67 -3.77
C LEU A 38 10.73 -9.20 -3.61
N ILE A 39 11.36 -9.80 -2.61
CA ILE A 39 11.24 -11.23 -2.31
C ILE A 39 9.85 -11.56 -1.75
N ASP A 40 9.33 -10.72 -0.85
CA ASP A 40 8.05 -10.94 -0.16
C ASP A 40 6.82 -10.80 -1.08
N ILE A 41 6.97 -10.16 -2.24
CA ILE A 41 5.86 -9.90 -3.16
C ILE A 41 6.10 -10.63 -4.48
N PRO A 42 5.57 -11.86 -4.63
CA PRO A 42 5.69 -12.62 -5.86
C PRO A 42 5.20 -11.82 -7.07
N PHE A 43 5.87 -12.00 -8.22
CA PHE A 43 5.49 -11.44 -9.53
C PHE A 43 5.62 -9.92 -9.68
N ILE A 44 6.03 -9.16 -8.66
CA ILE A 44 6.40 -7.76 -8.87
C ILE A 44 7.78 -7.67 -9.54
N SER A 45 7.90 -6.85 -10.58
CA SER A 45 9.20 -6.59 -11.20
C SER A 45 9.99 -5.55 -10.41
N GLN A 46 11.32 -5.56 -10.52
CA GLN A 46 12.18 -4.53 -9.91
C GLN A 46 11.77 -3.11 -10.36
N THR A 47 11.47 -2.94 -11.65
CA THR A 47 11.04 -1.66 -12.21
C THR A 47 9.73 -1.19 -11.59
N GLU A 48 8.74 -2.10 -11.47
CA GLU A 48 7.45 -1.75 -10.89
C GLU A 48 7.57 -1.44 -9.40
N LEU A 49 8.34 -2.25 -8.65
CA LEU A 49 8.60 -1.97 -7.23
C LEU A 49 9.27 -0.60 -7.05
N ASN A 50 10.27 -0.27 -7.86
CA ASN A 50 10.91 1.05 -7.82
C ASN A 50 9.91 2.20 -8.06
N ARG A 51 9.03 2.06 -9.07
CA ARG A 51 7.98 3.05 -9.35
C ARG A 51 7.04 3.21 -8.17
N LYS A 52 6.63 2.11 -7.53
CA LYS A 52 5.72 2.15 -6.38
C LYS A 52 6.37 2.73 -5.14
N ILE A 53 7.61 2.34 -4.82
CA ILE A 53 8.36 2.92 -3.70
C ILE A 53 8.51 4.42 -3.87
N LYS A 54 8.88 4.90 -5.06
CA LYS A 54 8.96 6.34 -5.35
C LYS A 54 7.63 7.04 -5.09
N PHE A 55 6.54 6.50 -5.62
CA PHE A 55 5.18 7.01 -5.38
C PHE A 55 4.84 7.06 -3.88
N LEU A 56 5.10 5.98 -3.13
CA LEU A 56 4.77 5.88 -1.71
C LEU A 56 5.57 6.87 -0.85
N VAL A 57 6.82 7.14 -1.22
CA VAL A 57 7.66 8.18 -0.58
C VAL A 57 7.10 9.57 -0.90
N GLU A 58 6.82 9.87 -2.16
CA GLU A 58 6.27 11.17 -2.60
C GLU A 58 4.93 11.48 -1.92
N ARG A 59 4.10 10.44 -1.72
CA ARG A 59 2.79 10.52 -1.07
C ARG A 59 2.85 10.39 0.46
N LYS A 60 4.05 10.33 1.04
CA LYS A 60 4.31 10.26 2.49
C LYS A 60 3.66 9.06 3.18
N LEU A 61 3.44 7.94 2.49
CA LEU A 61 3.01 6.69 3.12
C LEU A 61 4.18 5.96 3.77
N ILE A 62 5.36 6.06 3.16
CA ILE A 62 6.61 5.48 3.68
C ILE A 62 7.70 6.54 3.75
N THR A 63 8.68 6.30 4.61
CA THR A 63 9.96 7.02 4.59
C THR A 63 11.09 6.08 4.23
N ARG A 64 12.14 6.62 3.59
CA ARG A 64 13.41 5.94 3.36
C ARG A 64 14.45 6.56 4.29
N GLY A 65 14.96 5.77 5.23
CA GLY A 65 16.02 6.16 6.13
C GLY A 65 17.40 6.23 5.44
N PRO A 66 18.43 6.77 6.12
CA PRO A 66 19.77 6.95 5.56
C PRO A 66 20.44 5.65 5.08
N SER A 67 20.15 4.53 5.74
CA SER A 67 20.64 3.20 5.40
C SER A 67 19.85 2.52 4.26
N GLY A 68 18.93 3.24 3.63
CA GLY A 68 18.04 2.68 2.60
C GLY A 68 16.91 1.82 3.13
N VAL A 69 16.68 1.85 4.45
CA VAL A 69 15.60 1.14 5.14
C VAL A 69 14.28 1.89 5.00
N TYR A 70 13.21 1.17 4.63
CA TYR A 70 11.85 1.68 4.51
C TYR A 70 11.04 1.41 5.78
N SER A 71 10.22 2.39 6.14
CA SER A 71 9.28 2.30 7.27
C SER A 71 7.95 2.97 6.91
N LEU A 72 6.85 2.46 7.47
CA LEU A 72 5.54 3.10 7.36
C LEU A 72 5.47 4.37 8.21
N ASN A 73 5.01 5.45 7.61
CA ASN A 73 4.62 6.66 8.35
C ASN A 73 3.27 6.46 9.04
N PRO A 74 2.85 7.32 9.98
CA PRO A 74 1.52 7.25 10.58
C PRO A 74 0.41 7.16 9.53
N PHE A 75 0.45 8.01 8.50
CA PHE A 75 -0.54 7.97 7.41
C PHE A 75 -0.53 6.64 6.63
N GLY A 76 0.66 6.08 6.36
CA GLY A 76 0.76 4.78 5.68
C GLY A 76 0.18 3.62 6.50
N LYS A 77 0.28 3.68 7.83
CA LYS A 77 -0.33 2.70 8.74
C LYS A 77 -1.86 2.77 8.69
N GLU A 78 -2.43 3.97 8.71
CA GLU A 78 -3.88 4.16 8.59
C GLU A 78 -4.41 3.64 7.25
N VAL A 79 -3.71 3.94 6.15
CA VAL A 79 -4.07 3.43 4.82
C VAL A 79 -4.02 1.90 4.78
N LEU A 80 -2.98 1.28 5.34
CA LEU A 80 -2.90 -0.18 5.44
C LEU A 80 -4.06 -0.75 6.26
N TYR A 81 -4.43 -0.12 7.38
CA TYR A 81 -5.57 -0.56 8.19
C TYR A 81 -6.88 -0.56 7.40
N ILE A 82 -7.13 0.49 6.61
CA ILE A 82 -8.30 0.60 5.73
C ILE A 82 -8.29 -0.52 4.68
N LEU A 83 -7.15 -0.76 4.02
CA LEU A 83 -7.01 -1.82 3.01
C LEU A 83 -7.30 -3.21 3.60
N LEU A 84 -6.74 -3.51 4.78
CA LEU A 84 -6.99 -4.77 5.48
C LEU A 84 -8.45 -4.88 5.91
N TYR A 85 -9.09 -3.77 6.31
CA TYR A 85 -10.52 -3.77 6.63
C TYR A 85 -11.39 -4.06 5.40
N ILE A 86 -11.09 -3.43 4.26
CA ILE A 86 -11.77 -3.70 2.98
C ILE A 86 -11.61 -5.18 2.60
N GLN A 87 -10.41 -5.75 2.74
CA GLN A 87 -10.17 -7.17 2.49
C GLN A 87 -10.99 -8.07 3.41
N ARG A 88 -11.09 -7.75 4.71
CA ARG A 88 -11.94 -8.48 5.67
C ARG A 88 -13.42 -8.39 5.31
N LEU A 89 -13.90 -7.20 4.92
CA LEU A 89 -15.28 -7.02 4.48
C LEU A 89 -15.57 -7.86 3.24
N ASN A 90 -14.68 -7.86 2.25
CA ASN A 90 -14.83 -8.68 1.06
C ASN A 90 -14.81 -10.18 1.39
N ALA A 91 -13.95 -10.63 2.31
CA ALA A 91 -13.95 -12.02 2.75
C ALA A 91 -15.26 -12.43 3.47
N LYS A 92 -15.89 -11.49 4.20
CA LYS A 92 -17.09 -11.75 5.01
C LYS A 92 -18.40 -11.59 4.23
N TYR A 93 -18.45 -10.62 3.32
CA TYR A 93 -19.69 -10.18 2.64
C TYR A 93 -19.55 -10.09 1.13
N GLY A 94 -18.35 -10.29 0.59
CA GLY A 94 -18.11 -10.22 -0.85
C GLY A 94 -18.97 -11.23 -1.56
N VAL A 95 -19.98 -10.74 -2.28
CA VAL A 95 -20.74 -11.55 -3.22
C VAL A 95 -19.71 -12.13 -4.18
N THR A 96 -19.61 -13.46 -4.26
CA THR A 96 -18.80 -14.14 -5.26
C THR A 96 -19.26 -13.69 -6.64
N VAL A 97 -18.68 -12.63 -7.17
CA VAL A 97 -18.72 -12.35 -8.60
C VAL A 97 -17.82 -13.42 -9.19
N LYS A 98 -18.42 -14.56 -9.53
CA LYS A 98 -17.75 -15.54 -10.39
C LYS A 98 -17.34 -14.79 -11.66
N PRO A 99 -16.09 -14.98 -12.13
CA PRO A 99 -15.66 -14.44 -13.41
C PRO A 99 -16.54 -14.94 -14.55
#